data_AF-A0A558J0H9-F1
#
_entry.id   AF-A0A558J0H9-F1
#
_cell.length_a   1.000
_cell.length_b   1.000
_cell.length_c   1.000
_cell.angle_alpha   90.00
_cell.angle_beta   90.00
_cell.angle_gamma   90.00
#
_symmetry.space_group_name_H-M   'P 1'
#
loop_
_entity.id
_entity.type
_entity.pdbx_description
1 polymer ?
#
loop_
_entity_poly.entity_id
_entity_poly.type
_entity_poly.pdbx_seq_one_letter_code
_entity_poly.pdbx_strand_id
1 'polypeptide(L)'
;MPVSMVCDAFDISRSSYYDYRQRQQNIDASRLALKAMVRRVFTQGRGSAGSRTVKALLNQAGITIGRFKVRRLMRELGLVSRQPGPYAYRTATVEKPDIPNSLAREFTVSRPDSAWCGDITYIWTGQQWSYLAVVMDLYARRVVGWAMSRHPDASLVVKALDHA
;
A
#
# COMPACT_ATOMS: atom_id res chain seq x y z
N MET A 1 -10.08 21.64 -49.21
CA MET A 1 -9.62 20.57 -50.13
C MET A 1 -10.71 19.54 -50.30
N PRO A 2 -10.98 19.05 -51.53
CA PRO A 2 -11.91 17.95 -51.75
C PRO A 2 -11.45 16.66 -51.04
N VAL A 3 -12.38 15.91 -50.43
CA VAL A 3 -12.09 14.62 -49.78
C VAL A 3 -11.45 13.63 -50.76
N SER A 4 -11.86 13.67 -52.04
CA SER A 4 -11.25 12.86 -53.11
C SER A 4 -9.75 13.10 -53.22
N MET A 5 -9.33 14.36 -53.32
CA MET A 5 -7.91 14.73 -53.47
C MET A 5 -7.05 14.23 -52.30
N VAL A 6 -7.58 14.27 -51.07
CA VAL A 6 -6.87 13.77 -49.88
C VAL A 6 -6.84 12.24 -49.88
N CYS A 7 -7.97 11.59 -50.16
CA CYS A 7 -8.06 10.15 -50.29
C CYS A 7 -7.09 9.59 -51.34
N ASP A 8 -7.00 10.22 -52.51
CA ASP A 8 -6.12 9.83 -53.60
C ASP A 8 -4.64 10.03 -53.23
N ALA A 9 -4.30 11.12 -52.54
CA ALA A 9 -2.94 11.40 -52.08
C ALA A 9 -2.41 10.37 -51.05
N PHE A 10 -3.30 9.72 -50.30
CA PHE A 10 -2.97 8.70 -49.31
C PHE A 10 -3.31 7.27 -49.74
N ASP A 11 -3.76 7.06 -50.98
CA ASP A 11 -4.20 5.76 -51.51
C ASP A 11 -5.29 5.08 -50.65
N ILE A 12 -6.24 5.88 -50.15
CA ILE A 12 -7.36 5.42 -49.32
C ILE A 12 -8.66 5.57 -50.12
N SER A 13 -9.49 4.52 -50.15
CA SER A 13 -10.81 4.64 -50.79
C SER A 13 -11.72 5.66 -50.07
N ARG A 14 -12.50 6.42 -50.85
CA ARG A 14 -13.49 7.38 -50.29
C ARG A 14 -14.51 6.70 -49.37
N SER A 15 -14.92 5.47 -49.68
CA SER A 15 -15.85 4.70 -48.83
C SER A 15 -15.22 4.36 -47.48
N SER A 16 -13.94 3.98 -47.43
CA SER A 16 -13.22 3.77 -46.17
C SER A 16 -13.16 5.02 -45.31
N TYR A 17 -12.97 6.20 -45.92
CA TYR A 17 -12.96 7.47 -45.20
C TYR A 17 -14.32 7.78 -44.56
N TYR A 18 -15.42 7.66 -45.32
CA TYR A 18 -16.75 7.94 -44.80
C TYR A 18 -17.20 6.90 -43.77
N ASP A 19 -16.87 5.62 -43.94
CA ASP A 19 -17.13 4.57 -42.94
C ASP A 19 -16.33 4.83 -41.65
N TYR A 20 -15.05 5.18 -41.75
CA TYR A 20 -14.24 5.60 -40.60
C TYR A 20 -14.85 6.82 -39.88
N ARG A 21 -15.28 7.84 -40.63
CA ARG A 21 -15.91 9.04 -40.08
C ARG A 21 -17.24 8.72 -39.38
N GLN A 22 -18.05 7.83 -39.95
CA GLN A 22 -19.30 7.39 -39.35
C GLN A 22 -19.06 6.58 -38.06
N ARG A 23 -18.05 5.70 -38.05
CA ARG A 23 -17.63 4.96 -36.84
C ARG A 23 -17.10 5.88 -35.75
N GLN A 24 -16.39 6.96 -36.11
CA GLN A 24 -15.90 7.98 -35.17
C GLN A 24 -17.05 8.78 -34.52
N GLN A 25 -18.16 8.98 -35.22
CA GLN A 25 -19.32 9.71 -34.69
C GLN A 25 -20.19 8.86 -33.75
N ASN A 26 -20.09 7.53 -33.82
CA ASN A 26 -20.90 6.63 -33.00
C ASN A 26 -20.22 6.34 -31.65
N ILE A 27 -20.66 7.06 -30.61
CA ILE A 27 -20.29 6.76 -29.23
C ILE A 27 -21.03 5.49 -28.78
N ASP A 28 -20.29 4.41 -28.55
CA ASP A 28 -20.81 3.19 -27.94
C ASP A 28 -21.10 3.45 -26.44
N ALA A 29 -22.35 3.79 -26.14
CA ALA A 29 -22.83 4.07 -24.79
C ALA A 29 -22.59 2.89 -23.82
N SER A 30 -22.76 1.65 -24.31
CA SER A 30 -22.53 0.43 -23.53
C SER A 30 -21.06 0.29 -23.15
N ARG A 31 -20.14 0.60 -24.08
CA ARG A 31 -18.71 0.62 -23.79
C ARG A 31 -18.33 1.73 -22.82
N LEU A 32 -18.94 2.90 -22.94
CA LEU A 32 -18.69 4.02 -22.02
C LEU A 32 -19.14 3.67 -20.60
N ALA A 33 -20.34 3.09 -20.44
CA ALA A 33 -20.84 2.61 -19.15
C ALA A 33 -19.91 1.55 -18.54
N LEU A 34 -19.40 0.63 -19.37
CA LEU A 34 -18.47 -0.40 -18.92
C LEU A 34 -17.11 0.18 -18.48
N LYS A 35 -16.60 1.19 -19.18
CA LYS A 35 -15.40 1.95 -18.76
C LYS A 35 -15.60 2.63 -17.40
N ALA A 36 -16.76 3.27 -17.21
CA ALA A 36 -17.10 3.91 -15.94
C ALA A 36 -17.13 2.89 -14.79
N MET A 37 -17.70 1.71 -15.02
CA MET A 37 -17.74 0.65 -14.01
C MET A 37 -16.35 0.10 -13.66
N VAL A 38 -15.50 -0.14 -14.66
CA VAL A 38 -14.10 -0.54 -14.45
C VAL A 38 -13.36 0.48 -13.60
N ARG A 39 -13.52 1.78 -13.89
CA ARG A 39 -12.90 2.86 -13.10
C ARG A 39 -13.44 2.88 -11.67
N ARG A 40 -14.75 2.76 -11.48
CA ARG A 40 -15.38 2.72 -10.14
C ARG A 40 -14.82 1.60 -9.28
N VAL A 41 -14.80 0.38 -9.81
CA VAL A 41 -14.29 -0.81 -9.11
C VAL A 41 -12.80 -0.66 -8.78
N PHE A 42 -12.01 -0.12 -9.71
CA PHE A 42 -10.59 0.13 -9.49
C PHE A 42 -10.33 1.16 -8.38
N THR A 43 -11.10 2.25 -8.35
CA THR A 43 -11.01 3.28 -7.32
C THR A 43 -11.44 2.75 -5.94
N GLN A 44 -12.49 1.93 -5.87
CA GLN A 44 -12.89 1.25 -4.62
C GLN A 44 -11.77 0.37 -4.06
N GLY A 45 -11.00 -0.30 -4.93
CA GLY A 45 -9.81 -1.05 -4.56
C GLY A 45 -8.57 -0.20 -4.27
N ARG A 46 -8.70 1.13 -4.12
CA ARG A 46 -7.60 2.09 -3.87
C ARG A 46 -6.44 1.96 -4.86
N GLY A 47 -6.73 1.58 -6.10
CA GLY A 47 -5.72 1.40 -7.15
C GLY A 47 -4.90 0.11 -7.07
N SER A 48 -5.21 -0.80 -6.15
CA SER A 48 -4.54 -2.10 -6.01
C SER A 48 -5.17 -3.24 -6.83
N ALA A 49 -6.37 -3.02 -7.36
CA ALA A 49 -7.13 -4.05 -8.07
C ALA A 49 -6.62 -4.25 -9.51
N GLY A 50 -5.96 -5.38 -9.76
CA GLY A 50 -5.57 -5.80 -11.10
C GLY A 50 -6.74 -6.36 -11.93
N SER A 51 -6.48 -6.66 -13.20
CA SER A 51 -7.51 -7.17 -14.14
C SER A 51 -8.27 -8.42 -13.67
N ARG A 52 -7.67 -9.28 -12.84
CA ARG A 52 -8.33 -10.46 -12.26
C ARG A 52 -9.35 -10.06 -11.20
N THR A 53 -8.95 -9.20 -10.27
CA THR A 53 -9.80 -8.67 -9.19
C THR A 53 -10.94 -7.85 -9.76
N VAL A 54 -10.64 -6.95 -10.71
CA VAL A 54 -11.67 -6.14 -11.37
C VAL A 54 -12.68 -7.03 -12.11
N LYS A 55 -12.24 -8.09 -12.80
CA LYS A 55 -13.16 -9.07 -13.40
C LYS A 55 -14.07 -9.72 -12.36
N ALA A 56 -13.51 -10.21 -11.25
CA ALA A 56 -14.28 -10.86 -10.21
C ALA A 56 -15.34 -9.92 -9.61
N LEU A 57 -14.95 -8.69 -9.30
CA LEU A 57 -15.85 -7.66 -8.76
C LEU A 57 -16.95 -7.25 -9.75
N LEU A 58 -16.62 -7.12 -11.04
CA LEU A 58 -17.62 -6.85 -12.09
C LEU A 58 -18.61 -8.01 -12.23
N ASN A 59 -18.13 -9.26 -12.19
CA ASN A 59 -18.99 -10.43 -12.23
C ASN A 59 -19.90 -10.51 -10.99
N GLN A 60 -19.38 -10.17 -9.80
CA GLN A 60 -20.20 -10.07 -8.58
C GLN A 60 -21.27 -8.97 -8.67
N ALA A 61 -20.99 -7.90 -9.41
CA ALA A 61 -21.95 -6.84 -9.73
C ALA A 61 -22.89 -7.20 -10.90
N GLY A 62 -22.92 -8.46 -11.35
CA GLY A 62 -23.81 -8.93 -12.42
C GLY A 62 -23.33 -8.64 -13.86
N ILE A 63 -22.10 -8.14 -14.03
CA ILE A 63 -21.55 -7.81 -15.36
C ILE A 63 -20.63 -8.94 -15.81
N THR A 64 -21.14 -9.81 -16.67
CA THR A 64 -20.35 -10.90 -17.25
C THR A 64 -19.29 -10.36 -18.21
N ILE A 65 -18.02 -10.42 -17.80
CA ILE A 65 -16.91 -9.91 -18.62
C ILE A 65 -15.66 -10.81 -18.59
N GLY A 66 -15.02 -10.95 -19.75
CA GLY A 66 -13.74 -11.65 -19.89
C GLY A 66 -12.55 -10.82 -19.38
N ARG A 67 -11.56 -11.50 -18.79
CA ARG A 67 -10.32 -10.88 -18.26
C ARG A 67 -9.59 -10.02 -19.30
N PHE A 68 -9.51 -10.47 -20.56
CA PHE A 68 -8.82 -9.74 -21.62
C PHE A 68 -9.53 -8.43 -21.97
N LYS A 69 -10.87 -8.41 -21.93
CA LYS A 69 -11.67 -7.19 -22.13
C LYS A 69 -11.43 -6.21 -20.98
N VAL A 70 -11.44 -6.68 -19.73
CA VAL A 70 -11.07 -5.87 -18.55
C VAL A 70 -9.67 -5.28 -18.71
N ARG A 71 -8.67 -6.10 -19.05
CA ARG A 71 -7.28 -5.64 -19.24
C ARG A 71 -7.18 -4.55 -20.32
N ARG A 72 -7.90 -4.71 -21.43
CA ARG A 72 -7.95 -3.71 -22.51
C ARG A 72 -8.58 -2.39 -22.03
N LEU A 73 -9.70 -2.46 -21.33
CA LEU A 73 -10.37 -1.27 -20.78
C LEU A 73 -9.51 -0.56 -19.73
N MET A 74 -8.84 -1.31 -18.84
CA MET A 74 -7.89 -0.74 -17.89
C MET A 74 -6.76 0.02 -18.61
N ARG A 75 -6.19 -0.57 -19.67
CA ARG A 75 -5.15 0.08 -20.49
C ARG A 75 -5.67 1.36 -21.17
N GLU A 76 -6.85 1.31 -21.75
CA GLU A 76 -7.50 2.49 -22.37
C GLU A 76 -7.79 3.60 -21.36
N LEU A 77 -7.99 3.26 -20.09
CA LEU A 77 -8.26 4.20 -19.00
C LEU A 77 -7.00 4.64 -18.23
N GLY A 78 -5.82 4.12 -18.60
CA GLY A 78 -4.57 4.39 -17.88
C GLY A 78 -4.50 3.79 -16.47
N LEU A 79 -5.32 2.77 -16.16
CA LEU A 79 -5.39 2.17 -14.83
C LEU A 79 -4.28 1.14 -14.65
N VAL A 80 -3.33 1.46 -13.77
CA VAL A 80 -2.21 0.58 -13.42
C VAL A 80 -2.34 0.17 -11.96
N SER A 81 -2.45 -1.14 -11.73
CA SER A 81 -2.49 -1.73 -10.40
C SER A 81 -1.20 -1.42 -9.64
N ARG A 82 -1.29 -0.78 -8.47
CA ARG A 82 -0.15 -0.50 -7.59
C ARG A 82 -0.48 -1.05 -6.20
N GLN A 83 0.44 -1.82 -5.63
CA GLN A 83 0.35 -2.18 -4.22
C GLN A 83 0.71 -0.93 -3.40
N PRO A 84 0.06 -0.71 -2.23
CA PRO A 84 0.54 0.28 -1.28
C PRO A 84 2.02 0.01 -1.00
N GLY A 85 2.85 1.04 -1.10
CA GLY A 85 4.25 0.94 -0.70
C GLY A 85 4.37 0.66 0.81
N PRO A 86 5.58 0.35 1.30
CA PRO A 86 5.81 0.22 2.74
C PRO A 86 5.33 1.47 3.46
N TYR A 87 4.73 1.27 4.65
CA TYR A 87 4.27 2.37 5.49
C TYR A 87 5.44 3.30 5.81
N ALA A 88 5.37 4.55 5.36
CA ALA A 88 6.36 5.56 5.71
C ALA A 88 6.08 6.03 7.14
N TYR A 89 6.89 5.60 8.10
CA TYR A 89 6.88 6.19 9.43
C TYR A 89 7.16 7.69 9.30
N ARG A 90 6.39 8.52 10.02
CA ARG A 90 6.69 9.95 10.11
C ARG A 90 8.06 10.09 10.75
N THR A 91 9.04 10.58 9.98
CA THR A 91 10.32 11.00 10.52
C THR A 91 10.07 12.08 11.55
N ALA A 92 10.55 11.88 12.79
CA ALA A 92 10.53 12.94 13.78
C ALA A 92 11.43 14.08 13.28
N THR A 93 10.82 15.19 12.86
CA THR A 93 11.50 16.35 12.27
C THR A 93 12.01 17.34 13.31
N VAL A 94 11.75 17.11 14.59
CA VAL A 94 12.15 18.00 15.69
C VAL A 94 13.18 17.28 16.54
N GLU A 95 14.45 17.62 16.32
CA GLU A 95 15.51 17.33 17.28
C GLU A 95 15.29 18.21 18.52
N LYS A 96 15.55 17.66 19.71
CA LYS A 96 15.52 18.37 20.98
C LYS A 96 16.96 18.76 21.36
N PRO A 97 17.46 19.95 20.99
CA PRO A 97 18.85 20.34 21.23
C PRO A 97 19.19 20.50 22.72
N ASP A 98 18.17 20.61 23.57
CA ASP A 98 18.26 20.69 25.03
C ASP A 98 18.59 19.35 25.72
N ILE A 99 18.46 18.22 25.03
CA ILE A 99 18.76 16.88 25.58
C ILE A 99 19.77 16.19 24.64
N PRO A 100 21.07 16.16 24.99
CA PRO A 100 22.07 15.54 24.15
C PRO A 100 21.81 14.03 24.04
N ASN A 101 21.80 13.50 22.82
CA ASN A 101 21.70 12.07 22.57
C ASN A 101 23.04 11.39 22.89
N SER A 102 23.22 10.98 24.15
CA SER A 102 24.45 10.35 24.63
C SER A 102 24.73 8.98 24.01
N LEU A 103 23.68 8.23 23.61
CA LEU A 103 23.84 6.91 23.01
C LEU A 103 24.12 6.97 21.51
N ALA A 104 23.53 7.94 20.79
CA ALA A 104 23.76 8.14 19.35
C ALA A 104 23.65 6.88 18.45
N ARG A 105 22.83 5.89 18.85
CA ARG A 105 22.72 4.54 18.23
C ARG A 105 24.02 3.71 18.28
N GLU A 106 24.95 4.05 19.15
CA GLU A 106 26.13 3.26 19.48
C GLU A 106 25.75 2.14 20.45
N PHE A 107 25.31 1.00 19.91
CA PHE A 107 24.89 -0.16 20.71
C PHE A 107 26.06 -1.06 21.14
N THR A 108 27.28 -0.77 20.68
CA THR A 108 28.49 -1.49 21.08
C THR A 108 29.12 -0.76 22.27
N VAL A 109 28.87 -1.26 23.47
CA VAL A 109 29.43 -0.71 24.72
C VAL A 109 30.60 -1.55 25.22
N SER A 110 31.47 -1.00 26.07
CA SER A 110 32.71 -1.64 26.51
C SER A 110 32.61 -2.37 27.86
N ARG A 111 31.55 -2.15 28.63
CA ARG A 111 31.35 -2.72 29.97
C ARG A 111 29.87 -3.01 30.24
N PRO A 112 29.55 -3.98 31.13
CA PRO A 112 28.19 -4.19 31.64
C PRO A 112 27.61 -2.92 32.26
N ASP A 113 26.28 -2.83 32.29
CA ASP A 113 25.47 -1.82 32.97
C ASP A 113 25.78 -0.37 32.57
N SER A 114 26.37 -0.19 31.38
CA SER A 114 26.68 1.12 30.80
C SER A 114 25.55 1.66 29.94
N ALA A 115 24.80 0.78 29.28
CA ALA A 115 23.60 1.14 28.53
C ALA A 115 22.63 -0.04 28.50
N TRP A 116 21.37 0.24 28.85
CA TRP A 116 20.28 -0.72 28.77
C TRP A 116 19.31 -0.32 27.67
N CYS A 117 18.77 -1.31 26.96
CA CYS A 117 17.68 -1.10 26.02
C CYS A 117 16.43 -1.82 26.53
N GLY A 118 15.29 -1.13 26.48
CA GLY A 118 13.99 -1.71 26.83
C GLY A 118 13.02 -1.65 25.67
N ASP A 119 12.14 -2.65 25.59
CA ASP A 119 11.02 -2.65 24.65
C ASP A 119 9.77 -3.25 25.31
N ILE A 120 8.60 -2.85 24.82
CA ILE A 120 7.30 -3.43 25.19
C ILE A 120 6.70 -4.08 23.97
N THR A 121 6.46 -5.38 24.06
CA THR A 121 5.78 -6.15 23.02
C THR A 121 4.52 -6.81 23.59
N TYR A 122 3.73 -7.45 22.74
CA TYR A 122 2.59 -8.26 23.16
C TYR A 122 2.77 -9.68 22.66
N ILE A 123 2.54 -10.64 23.55
CA ILE A 123 2.71 -12.07 23.29
C ILE A 123 1.42 -12.84 23.55
N TRP A 124 1.18 -13.89 22.76
CA TRP A 124 0.06 -14.79 22.96
C TRP A 124 0.41 -15.81 24.03
N THR A 125 -0.35 -15.84 25.13
CA THR A 125 -0.10 -16.74 26.27
C THR A 125 -0.84 -18.07 26.17
N GLY A 126 -1.44 -18.37 25.01
CA GLY A 126 -2.30 -19.53 24.81
C GLY A 126 -3.78 -19.25 25.10
N GLN A 127 -4.07 -18.34 26.04
CA GLN A 127 -5.45 -17.98 26.43
C GLN A 127 -5.81 -16.54 26.03
N GLN A 128 -4.84 -15.63 26.13
CA GLN A 128 -5.04 -14.21 25.85
C GLN A 128 -3.74 -13.54 25.39
N TRP A 129 -3.87 -12.39 24.74
CA TRP A 129 -2.73 -11.49 24.51
C TRP A 129 -2.34 -10.81 25.81
N SER A 130 -1.04 -10.67 26.05
CA SER A 130 -0.51 -9.95 27.20
C SER A 130 0.73 -9.16 26.80
N TYR A 131 0.93 -8.01 27.44
CA TYR A 131 2.10 -7.18 27.22
C TYR A 131 3.28 -7.70 28.05
N LEU A 132 4.44 -7.74 27.42
CA LEU A 132 5.72 -8.12 28.00
C LEU A 132 6.66 -6.92 27.83
N ALA A 133 7.15 -6.39 28.95
CA ALA A 133 8.24 -5.42 28.97
C ALA A 133 9.54 -6.16 29.32
N VAL A 134 10.60 -5.89 28.56
CA VAL A 134 11.92 -6.49 28.74
C VAL A 134 12.96 -5.38 28.78
N VAL A 135 13.91 -5.50 29.72
CA VAL A 135 15.10 -4.65 29.82
C VAL A 135 16.32 -5.54 29.58
N MET A 136 17.15 -5.15 28.62
CA MET A 136 18.35 -5.88 28.21
C MET A 136 19.59 -5.01 28.40
N ASP A 137 20.64 -5.60 28.95
CA ASP A 137 21.97 -5.01 28.96
C ASP A 137 22.63 -5.13 27.58
N LEU A 138 23.08 -3.99 27.02
CA LEU A 138 23.63 -3.95 25.66
C LEU A 138 25.01 -4.60 25.53
N TYR A 139 25.78 -4.68 26.62
CA TYR A 139 27.11 -5.31 26.61
C TYR A 139 27.00 -6.83 26.55
N ALA A 140 26.36 -7.42 27.57
CA ALA A 140 26.26 -8.86 27.75
C ALA A 140 25.14 -9.49 26.92
N ARG A 141 24.27 -8.67 26.29
CA ARG A 141 23.08 -9.12 25.56
C ARG A 141 22.16 -9.99 26.42
N ARG A 142 22.14 -9.75 27.72
CA ARG A 142 21.34 -10.48 28.70
C ARG A 142 20.10 -9.68 29.07
N VAL A 143 18.97 -10.37 29.22
CA VAL A 143 17.80 -9.79 29.87
C VAL A 143 18.15 -9.60 31.35
N VAL A 144 18.14 -8.35 31.80
CA VAL A 144 18.39 -8.00 33.21
C VAL A 144 17.08 -7.96 33.99
N GLY A 145 16.00 -7.44 33.39
CA GLY A 145 14.69 -7.35 34.03
C GLY A 145 13.54 -7.55 33.04
N TRP A 146 12.40 -8.05 33.53
CA TRP A 146 11.19 -8.19 32.73
C TRP A 146 9.94 -8.24 33.60
N ALA A 147 8.81 -7.88 33.01
CA ALA A 147 7.49 -8.00 33.63
C ALA A 147 6.39 -8.20 32.58
N MET A 148 5.24 -8.74 33.00
CA MET A 148 4.06 -8.91 32.16
C MET A 148 2.83 -8.25 32.76
N SER A 149 1.95 -7.73 31.89
CA SER A 149 0.67 -7.12 32.27
C SER A 149 -0.36 -7.28 31.16
N ARG A 150 -1.64 -7.10 31.50
CA ARG A 150 -2.71 -6.96 30.51
C ARG A 150 -2.74 -5.58 29.86
N HIS A 151 -2.03 -4.61 30.43
CA HIS A 151 -2.05 -3.22 29.99
C HIS A 151 -0.62 -2.72 29.69
N PRO A 152 -0.42 -1.95 28.60
CA PRO A 152 0.85 -1.32 28.27
C PRO A 152 0.95 0.03 28.99
N ASP A 153 1.13 -0.01 30.31
CA ASP A 153 1.19 1.19 31.15
C ASP A 153 2.59 1.42 31.74
N ALA A 154 2.80 2.58 32.37
CA ALA A 154 4.05 2.89 33.05
C ALA A 154 4.34 1.90 34.19
N SER A 155 3.31 1.36 34.85
CA SER A 155 3.48 0.38 35.93
C SER A 155 4.12 -0.92 35.44
N LEU A 156 3.82 -1.37 34.23
CA LEU A 156 4.51 -2.50 33.59
C LEU A 156 6.00 -2.21 33.41
N VAL A 157 6.36 -1.02 32.92
CA VAL A 157 7.75 -0.63 32.66
C VAL A 157 8.53 -0.51 33.96
N VAL A 158 7.96 0.14 34.97
CA VAL A 158 8.57 0.27 36.31
C VAL A 158 8.84 -1.10 36.90
N LYS A 159 7.88 -2.03 36.84
CA LYS A 159 8.10 -3.41 37.32
C LYS A 159 9.23 -4.13 36.60
N ALA A 160 9.37 -3.94 35.29
CA ALA A 160 10.47 -4.55 34.53
C ALA A 160 11.83 -3.97 34.92
N LEU A 161 11.89 -2.68 35.27
CA LEU A 161 13.10 -2.01 35.76
C LEU A 161 13.43 -2.38 37.21
N ASP A 162 12.43 -2.52 38.08
CA ASP A 162 12.62 -2.96 39.47
C ASP A 162 13.15 -4.41 39.56
N HIS A 163 12.93 -5.20 38.52
CA HIS A 163 13.43 -6.56 38.38
C HIS A 163 14.80 -6.66 37.67
N ALA A 164 15.39 -5.53 37.24
CA ALA A 164 16.67 -5.48 36.53
C ALA A 164 17.87 -5.49 37.47
#